data_AF-A0A0N0D4A9-F1
#
_entry.id   AF-A0A0N0D4A9-F1
#
_cell.length_a   1.000
_cell.length_b   1.000
_cell.length_c   1.000
_cell.angle_alpha   90.00
_cell.angle_beta   90.00
_cell.angle_gamma   90.00
#
_symmetry.space_group_name_H-M   'P 1'
#
loop_
_entity.id
_entity.type
_entity.pdbx_description
1 polymer ?
#
loop_
_entity_poly.entity_id
_entity_poly.type
_entity_poly.pdbx_seq_one_letter_code
_entity_poly.pdbx_strand_id
1 'polypeptide(L)'
;MKRIVRILGFSGKEDTYLDIIAAIQGHFQPEKIEIIFVASEQNPDQPDKGFQQSQFVNKLHSKLSDIAKEHSAYKSCESIPLTAENIRRDEVNTILLGVLAVDVTAAPKDLAINLISNALRYGEPPVYYVKWLTKFERGKQNRIGTDPYVYEDLTKLDEARLLSRSYRSQSYLLLSLLLVVCIIAIIAGSSRWYPSLDIFNDILSIISIAAGFVGLMMAVFQSGLREGITRKNW
;
A
#
# COMPACT_ATOMS: atom_id res chain seq x y z
N MET A 1 -13.82 -9.61 -12.79
CA MET A 1 -12.64 -9.14 -12.02
C MET A 1 -12.38 -10.19 -10.95
N LYS A 2 -11.18 -10.80 -10.92
CA LYS A 2 -10.91 -11.89 -9.96
C LYS A 2 -10.96 -11.33 -8.53
N ARG A 3 -11.66 -12.00 -7.61
CA ARG A 3 -11.75 -11.56 -6.20
C ARG A 3 -10.56 -12.10 -5.40
N ILE A 4 -9.37 -11.60 -5.73
CA ILE A 4 -8.12 -11.99 -5.06
C ILE A 4 -7.83 -10.98 -3.94
N VAL A 5 -7.51 -11.47 -2.75
CA VAL A 5 -6.97 -10.65 -1.65
C VAL A 5 -5.56 -11.12 -1.34
N ARG A 6 -4.64 -10.18 -1.11
CA ARG A 6 -3.24 -10.49 -0.76
C ARG A 6 -2.99 -10.26 0.71
N ILE A 7 -2.24 -11.16 1.35
CA ILE A 7 -1.71 -11.00 2.69
C ILE A 7 -0.21 -10.79 2.58
N LEU A 8 0.32 -9.73 3.19
CA LEU A 8 1.75 -9.53 3.26
C LEU A 8 2.35 -10.40 4.37
N GLY A 9 3.01 -11.49 3.97
CA GLY A 9 3.62 -12.44 4.89
C GLY A 9 5.04 -12.04 5.27
N PHE A 10 5.24 -11.66 6.53
CA PHE A 10 6.56 -11.33 7.08
C PHE A 10 6.90 -12.08 8.38
N SER A 11 5.92 -12.72 9.04
CA SER A 11 6.15 -13.51 10.25
C SER A 11 6.05 -15.01 9.97
N GLY A 12 6.84 -15.86 10.63
CA GLY A 12 6.65 -17.31 10.62
C GLY A 12 5.50 -17.81 11.52
N LYS A 13 4.82 -16.90 12.24
CA LYS A 13 3.74 -17.25 13.18
C LYS A 13 2.44 -17.50 12.42
N GLU A 14 2.17 -18.77 12.13
CA GLU A 14 0.96 -19.26 11.43
C GLU A 14 -0.33 -18.68 12.01
N ASP A 15 -0.41 -18.61 13.33
CA ASP A 15 -1.56 -18.14 14.10
C ASP A 15 -2.11 -16.78 13.66
N THR A 16 -1.24 -15.80 13.40
CA THR A 16 -1.65 -14.47 12.94
C THR A 16 -2.34 -14.57 11.57
N TYR A 17 -1.85 -15.44 10.69
CA TYR A 17 -2.43 -15.61 9.35
C TYR A 17 -3.80 -16.27 9.40
N LEU A 18 -4.06 -17.16 10.36
CA LEU A 18 -5.37 -17.77 10.53
C LEU A 18 -6.42 -16.70 10.83
N ASP A 19 -6.09 -15.77 11.73
CA ASP A 19 -6.97 -14.67 12.12
C ASP A 19 -7.15 -13.67 10.96
N ILE A 20 -6.09 -13.37 10.21
CA ILE A 20 -6.16 -12.53 9.01
C ILE A 20 -7.07 -13.17 7.95
N ILE A 21 -6.91 -14.47 7.67
CA ILE A 21 -7.73 -15.20 6.70
C ILE A 21 -9.21 -15.17 7.11
N ALA A 22 -9.51 -15.37 8.39
CA ALA A 22 -10.87 -15.30 8.90
C ALA A 22 -11.47 -13.88 8.76
N ALA A 23 -10.69 -12.83 9.08
CA ALA A 23 -11.13 -11.45 8.89
C ALA A 23 -11.39 -11.12 7.41
N ILE A 24 -10.50 -11.54 6.51
CA ILE A 24 -10.64 -11.38 5.06
C ILE A 24 -11.89 -12.09 4.55
N GLN A 25 -12.10 -13.35 4.96
CA GLN A 25 -13.25 -14.14 4.51
C GLN A 25 -14.56 -13.50 4.96
N GLY A 26 -14.63 -13.03 6.20
CA GLY A 26 -15.81 -12.33 6.74
C GLY A 26 -16.11 -11.01 6.04
N HIS A 27 -15.10 -10.30 5.53
CA HIS A 27 -15.27 -8.97 4.94
C HIS A 27 -15.46 -8.98 3.41
N PHE A 28 -14.72 -9.84 2.70
CA PHE A 28 -14.63 -9.80 1.24
C PHE A 28 -15.18 -11.02 0.53
N GLN A 29 -15.21 -12.19 1.19
CA GLN A 29 -15.51 -13.48 0.56
C GLN A 29 -14.70 -13.69 -0.74
N PRO A 30 -13.36 -13.65 -0.68
CA PRO A 30 -12.52 -13.76 -1.86
C PRO A 30 -12.62 -15.15 -2.50
N GLU A 31 -12.36 -15.20 -3.81
CA GLU A 31 -12.20 -16.45 -4.56
C GLU A 31 -10.87 -17.15 -4.25
N LYS A 32 -9.86 -16.38 -3.85
CA LYS A 32 -8.48 -16.83 -3.60
C LYS A 32 -7.77 -15.85 -2.68
N ILE A 33 -6.93 -16.37 -1.79
CA ILE A 33 -6.00 -15.56 -0.99
C ILE A 33 -4.56 -15.89 -1.38
N GLU A 34 -3.78 -14.84 -1.64
CA GLU A 34 -2.36 -14.92 -1.98
C GLU A 34 -1.53 -14.43 -0.79
N ILE A 35 -0.66 -15.28 -0.25
CA ILE A 35 0.30 -14.92 0.79
C ILE A 35 1.59 -14.51 0.10
N ILE A 36 1.88 -13.21 0.14
CA ILE A 36 3.04 -12.62 -0.50
C ILE A 36 4.18 -12.55 0.50
N PHE A 37 5.21 -13.36 0.30
CA PHE A 37 6.45 -13.28 1.05
C PHE A 37 7.36 -12.25 0.39
N VAL A 38 7.68 -11.18 1.13
CA VAL A 38 8.67 -10.19 0.68
C VAL A 38 10.03 -10.57 1.25
N ALA A 39 10.98 -10.88 0.37
CA ALA A 39 12.34 -11.21 0.76
C ALA A 39 12.96 -10.08 1.60
N SER A 40 13.43 -10.41 2.80
CA SER A 40 14.04 -9.45 3.73
C SER A 40 15.23 -10.05 4.44
N GLU A 41 16.36 -9.37 4.40
CA GLU A 41 17.56 -9.73 5.17
C GLU A 41 17.32 -9.68 6.69
N GLN A 42 16.30 -8.95 7.13
CA GLN A 42 16.00 -8.72 8.54
C GLN A 42 15.20 -9.83 9.21
N ASN A 43 14.68 -10.81 8.45
CA ASN A 43 13.91 -11.91 9.04
C ASN A 43 14.31 -13.27 8.44
N PRO A 44 15.35 -13.92 8.98
CA PRO A 44 15.86 -15.19 8.44
C PRO A 44 14.89 -16.37 8.62
N ASP A 45 13.85 -16.22 9.46
CA ASP A 45 12.85 -17.25 9.74
C ASP A 45 11.67 -17.23 8.75
N GLN A 46 11.68 -16.34 7.75
CA GLN A 46 10.65 -16.28 6.73
C GLN A 46 10.80 -17.45 5.73
N PRO A 47 9.69 -18.05 5.25
CA PRO A 47 9.75 -19.06 4.21
C PRO A 47 10.27 -18.46 2.89
N ASP A 48 11.58 -18.55 2.65
CA ASP A 48 12.22 -17.95 1.48
C ASP A 48 12.17 -18.84 0.23
N LYS A 49 12.11 -20.16 0.43
CA LYS A 49 12.14 -21.14 -0.66
C LYS A 49 10.73 -21.63 -0.97
N GLY A 50 10.43 -21.87 -2.25
CA GLY A 50 9.11 -22.34 -2.71
C GLY A 50 8.62 -23.59 -1.96
N PHE A 51 9.51 -24.52 -1.58
CA PHE A 51 9.13 -25.68 -0.76
C PHE A 51 8.68 -25.30 0.66
N GLN A 52 9.40 -24.40 1.33
CA GLN A 52 9.05 -23.92 2.68
C GLN A 52 7.73 -23.14 2.65
N GLN A 53 7.50 -22.38 1.59
CA GLN A 53 6.26 -21.65 1.36
C GLN A 53 5.06 -22.58 1.19
N SER A 54 5.18 -23.60 0.33
CA SER A 54 4.14 -24.63 0.18
C SER A 54 3.88 -25.38 1.48
N GLN A 55 4.93 -25.70 2.26
CA GLN A 55 4.75 -26.29 3.58
C GLN A 55 4.02 -25.36 4.54
N PHE A 56 4.34 -24.07 4.55
CA PHE A 56 3.67 -23.08 5.39
C PHE A 56 2.17 -22.98 5.04
N VAL A 57 1.83 -22.89 3.76
CA VAL A 57 0.44 -22.87 3.29
C VAL A 57 -0.30 -24.15 3.70
N ASN A 58 0.32 -25.32 3.56
CA ASN A 58 -0.29 -26.58 3.99
C ASN A 58 -0.51 -26.63 5.50
N LYS A 59 0.41 -26.09 6.30
CA LYS A 59 0.23 -25.98 7.76
C LYS A 59 -0.91 -25.03 8.11
N LEU A 60 -1.06 -23.91 7.40
CA LEU A 60 -2.21 -23.01 7.57
C LEU A 60 -3.52 -23.74 7.28
N HIS A 61 -3.62 -24.48 6.17
CA HIS A 61 -4.82 -25.27 5.88
C HIS A 61 -5.13 -26.29 6.97
N SER A 62 -4.13 -27.04 7.45
CA SER A 62 -4.33 -28.01 8.53
C SER A 62 -4.84 -27.34 9.81
N LYS A 63 -4.21 -26.24 10.22
CA LYS A 63 -4.61 -25.51 11.44
C LYS A 63 -5.96 -24.83 11.30
N LEU A 64 -6.30 -24.26 10.13
CA LEU A 64 -7.63 -23.73 9.87
C LEU A 64 -8.69 -24.80 10.10
N SER A 65 -8.43 -26.03 9.62
CA SER A 65 -9.39 -27.11 9.78
C SER A 65 -9.55 -27.57 11.23
N ASP A 66 -8.46 -27.57 12.00
CA ASP A 66 -8.54 -27.88 13.43
C ASP A 66 -9.31 -26.81 14.22
N ILE A 67 -9.03 -25.53 13.97
CA ILE A 67 -9.72 -24.41 14.65
C ILE A 67 -11.19 -24.32 14.22
N ALA A 68 -11.51 -24.63 12.97
CA ALA A 68 -12.87 -24.61 12.43
C ALA A 68 -13.84 -25.55 13.17
N LYS A 69 -13.33 -26.59 13.82
CA LYS A 69 -14.14 -27.51 14.66
C LYS A 69 -14.74 -26.78 15.86
N GLU A 70 -14.00 -25.84 16.44
CA GLU A 70 -14.36 -25.12 17.67
C GLU A 70 -14.91 -23.72 17.40
N HIS A 71 -14.46 -23.06 16.32
CA HIS A 71 -14.80 -21.67 16.01
C HIS A 71 -15.49 -21.54 14.64
N SER A 72 -16.76 -21.10 14.64
CA SER A 72 -17.58 -20.99 13.43
C SER A 72 -17.01 -20.02 12.38
N ALA A 73 -16.31 -18.98 12.80
CA ALA A 73 -15.71 -17.98 11.92
C ALA A 73 -14.71 -18.59 10.91
N TYR A 74 -14.02 -19.66 11.31
CA TYR A 74 -12.97 -20.30 10.50
C TYR A 74 -13.51 -21.38 9.56
N LYS A 75 -14.75 -21.87 9.76
CA LYS A 75 -15.35 -22.94 8.92
C LYS A 75 -15.39 -22.57 7.45
N SER A 76 -15.79 -21.34 7.15
CA SER A 76 -15.86 -20.87 5.76
C SER A 76 -14.48 -20.61 5.13
N CYS A 77 -13.40 -20.66 5.92
CA CYS A 77 -12.05 -20.44 5.44
C CYS A 77 -11.41 -21.70 4.85
N GLU A 78 -11.89 -22.89 5.24
CA GLU A 78 -11.33 -24.18 4.77
C GLU A 78 -11.42 -24.34 3.24
N SER A 79 -12.46 -23.79 2.63
CA SER A 79 -12.72 -23.89 1.19
C SER A 79 -11.96 -22.86 0.34
N ILE A 80 -11.27 -21.89 0.97
CA ILE A 80 -10.61 -20.82 0.22
C ILE A 80 -9.26 -21.32 -0.30
N PRO A 81 -8.99 -21.25 -1.61
CA PRO A 81 -7.67 -21.53 -2.15
C PRO A 81 -6.62 -20.54 -1.60
N LEU A 82 -5.61 -21.07 -0.92
CA LEU A 82 -4.44 -20.31 -0.48
C LEU A 82 -3.27 -20.60 -1.41
N THR A 83 -2.56 -19.57 -1.87
CA THR A 83 -1.30 -19.74 -2.60
C THR A 83 -0.22 -18.85 -2.02
N ALA A 84 1.02 -19.30 -2.08
CA ALA A 84 2.17 -18.49 -1.75
C ALA A 84 2.80 -17.90 -3.01
N GLU A 85 3.22 -16.65 -2.93
CA GLU A 85 4.08 -16.02 -3.94
C GLU A 85 5.25 -15.32 -3.24
N ASN A 86 6.39 -15.25 -3.93
CA ASN A 86 7.56 -14.51 -3.46
C ASN A 86 7.75 -13.29 -4.36
N ILE A 87 7.91 -12.13 -3.74
CA ILE A 87 8.16 -10.88 -4.45
C ILE A 87 9.41 -10.23 -3.88
N ARG A 88 10.24 -9.68 -4.77
CA ARG A 88 11.43 -8.95 -4.35
C ARG A 88 11.05 -7.62 -3.71
N ARG A 89 11.89 -7.12 -2.81
CA ARG A 89 11.61 -5.87 -2.08
C ARG A 89 11.47 -4.64 -3.00
N ASP A 90 12.17 -4.62 -4.13
CA ASP A 90 12.06 -3.58 -5.16
C ASP A 90 10.76 -3.64 -5.97
N GLU A 91 10.07 -4.77 -5.94
CA GLU A 91 8.82 -5.03 -6.68
C GLU A 91 7.57 -4.92 -5.79
N VAL A 92 7.69 -4.44 -4.55
CA VAL A 92 6.58 -4.31 -3.58
C VAL A 92 5.36 -3.60 -4.16
N ASN A 93 5.54 -2.68 -5.09
CA ASN A 93 4.43 -1.96 -5.73
C ASN A 93 3.54 -2.87 -6.58
N THR A 94 4.04 -4.00 -7.06
CA THR A 94 3.27 -4.98 -7.85
C THR A 94 2.20 -5.68 -7.02
N ILE A 95 2.37 -5.72 -5.69
CA ILE A 95 1.42 -6.31 -4.73
C ILE A 95 0.04 -5.65 -4.83
N LEU A 96 -0.01 -4.37 -5.21
CA LEU A 96 -1.25 -3.62 -5.36
C LEU A 96 -2.00 -3.96 -6.66
N LEU A 97 -1.35 -4.55 -7.66
CA LEU A 97 -1.95 -4.71 -8.99
C LEU A 97 -2.97 -5.86 -9.05
N GLY A 98 -4.18 -5.56 -9.52
CA GLY A 98 -5.18 -6.55 -9.91
C GLY A 98 -5.86 -7.30 -8.74
N VAL A 99 -5.84 -6.72 -7.54
CA VAL A 99 -6.42 -7.32 -6.33
C VAL A 99 -7.51 -6.46 -5.72
N LEU A 100 -8.35 -7.09 -4.90
CA LEU A 100 -9.46 -6.44 -4.20
C LEU A 100 -8.98 -5.65 -2.97
N ALA A 101 -8.02 -6.21 -2.24
CA ALA A 101 -7.45 -5.61 -1.03
C ALA A 101 -6.10 -6.25 -0.69
N VAL A 102 -5.32 -5.56 0.15
CA VAL A 102 -4.07 -6.07 0.72
C VAL A 102 -4.12 -5.98 2.24
N ASP A 103 -3.89 -7.08 2.95
CA ASP A 103 -3.71 -7.09 4.40
C ASP A 103 -2.22 -6.93 4.76
N VAL A 104 -1.94 -6.03 5.70
CA VAL A 104 -0.58 -5.74 6.19
C VAL A 104 -0.43 -6.01 7.69
N THR A 105 -1.31 -6.80 8.29
CA THR A 105 -1.32 -7.08 9.74
C THR A 105 -0.02 -7.74 10.19
N ALA A 106 0.54 -8.65 9.38
CA ALA A 106 1.80 -9.33 9.68
C ALA A 106 3.03 -8.54 9.21
N ALA A 107 2.86 -7.38 8.57
CA ALA A 107 3.93 -6.63 7.93
C ALA A 107 4.68 -5.70 8.90
N PRO A 108 5.97 -5.41 8.64
CA PRO A 108 6.68 -4.31 9.26
C PRO A 108 6.02 -2.96 8.98
N LYS A 109 6.11 -2.04 9.95
CA LYS A 109 5.49 -0.72 9.87
C LYS A 109 5.98 0.10 8.67
N ASP A 110 7.26 0.02 8.34
CA ASP A 110 7.86 0.73 7.20
C ASP A 110 7.27 0.23 5.86
N LEU A 111 7.14 -1.09 5.71
CA LEU A 111 6.58 -1.71 4.52
C LEU A 111 5.07 -1.42 4.39
N ALA A 112 4.33 -1.48 5.49
CA ALA A 112 2.92 -1.10 5.55
C ALA A 112 2.71 0.36 5.12
N ILE A 113 3.49 1.30 5.67
CA ILE A 113 3.43 2.72 5.31
C ILE A 113 3.70 2.92 3.81
N ASN A 114 4.69 2.23 3.26
CA ASN A 114 5.02 2.30 1.83
C ASN A 114 3.83 1.84 0.97
N LEU A 115 3.24 0.68 1.28
CA LEU A 115 2.07 0.16 0.56
C LEU A 115 0.86 1.09 0.66
N ILE A 116 0.57 1.63 1.84
CA ILE A 116 -0.52 2.61 2.04
C ILE A 116 -0.27 3.85 1.17
N SER A 117 0.95 4.39 1.19
CA SER A 117 1.30 5.58 0.41
C SER A 117 1.12 5.36 -1.09
N ASN A 118 1.52 4.18 -1.59
CA ASN A 118 1.34 3.83 -3.00
C ASN A 118 -0.13 3.61 -3.36
N ALA A 119 -0.91 2.92 -2.51
CA ALA A 119 -2.34 2.75 -2.70
C ALA A 119 -3.06 4.10 -2.79
N LEU A 120 -2.72 5.06 -1.90
CA LEU A 120 -3.28 6.41 -1.91
C LEU A 120 -2.89 7.21 -3.16
N ARG A 121 -1.68 6.99 -3.69
CA ARG A 121 -1.16 7.68 -4.87
C ARG A 121 -1.82 7.19 -6.17
N TYR A 122 -2.00 5.88 -6.31
CA TYR A 122 -2.49 5.27 -7.56
C TYR A 122 -3.99 4.94 -7.54
N GLY A 123 -4.65 5.10 -6.38
CA GLY A 123 -6.11 5.10 -6.27
C GLY A 123 -6.72 3.77 -5.88
N GLU A 124 -6.01 2.65 -5.99
CA GLU A 124 -6.45 1.29 -5.66
C GLU A 124 -5.21 0.41 -5.42
N PRO A 125 -5.32 -0.72 -4.68
CA PRO A 125 -6.43 -1.24 -3.89
C PRO A 125 -6.32 -0.80 -2.41
N PRO A 126 -7.39 -0.89 -1.61
CA PRO A 126 -7.34 -0.55 -0.19
C PRO A 126 -6.44 -1.50 0.60
N VAL A 127 -5.82 -0.94 1.65
CA VAL A 127 -4.87 -1.63 2.53
C VAL A 127 -5.51 -1.78 3.90
N TYR A 128 -5.56 -3.00 4.41
CA TYR A 128 -6.28 -3.36 5.64
C TYR A 128 -5.34 -3.89 6.72
N TYR A 129 -5.80 -3.80 7.96
CA TYR A 129 -5.21 -4.53 9.07
C TYR A 129 -6.27 -4.97 10.10
N VAL A 130 -5.94 -6.02 10.85
CA VAL A 130 -6.73 -6.49 12.00
C VAL A 130 -6.33 -5.70 13.25
N LYS A 131 -7.26 -4.90 13.75
CA LYS A 131 -7.14 -4.16 15.02
C LYS A 131 -7.90 -4.86 16.13
N TRP A 132 -7.20 -5.40 17.11
CA TRP A 132 -7.84 -5.92 18.31
C TRP A 132 -8.28 -4.77 19.22
N LEU A 133 -9.54 -4.82 19.70
CA LEU A 133 -10.08 -3.81 20.62
C LEU A 133 -9.77 -4.13 22.08
N THR A 134 -9.39 -5.37 22.37
CA THR A 134 -8.96 -5.84 23.69
C THR A 134 -7.45 -5.77 23.83
N LYS A 135 -6.99 -5.61 25.08
CA LYS A 135 -5.58 -5.75 25.42
C LYS A 135 -5.19 -7.22 25.31
N PHE A 136 -4.00 -7.49 24.79
CA PHE A 136 -3.44 -8.83 24.79
C PHE A 136 -3.08 -9.25 26.22
N GLU A 137 -3.65 -10.36 26.67
CA GLU A 137 -3.32 -10.98 27.94
C GLU A 137 -2.25 -12.06 27.73
N ARG A 138 -1.29 -12.14 28.66
CA ARG A 138 -0.18 -13.11 28.54
C ARG A 138 -0.74 -14.53 28.57
N GLY A 139 -0.49 -15.28 27.49
CA GLY A 139 -0.91 -16.68 27.37
C GLY A 139 -2.33 -16.88 26.82
N LYS A 140 -3.11 -15.80 26.65
CA LYS A 140 -4.39 -15.84 25.92
C LYS A 140 -4.17 -15.36 24.50
N GLN A 141 -4.70 -16.14 23.55
CA GLN A 141 -4.67 -15.76 22.15
C GLN A 141 -6.04 -15.22 21.75
N ASN A 142 -6.06 -14.01 21.22
CA ASN A 142 -7.28 -13.43 20.67
C ASN A 142 -7.65 -14.18 19.38
N ARG A 143 -8.96 -14.41 19.17
CA ARG A 143 -9.48 -15.12 18.00
C ARG A 143 -10.64 -14.39 17.36
N ILE A 144 -10.71 -14.45 16.04
CA ILE A 144 -11.81 -13.88 15.26
C ILE A 144 -13.10 -14.65 15.57
N GLY A 145 -14.16 -13.90 15.85
CA GLY A 145 -15.47 -14.45 16.26
C GLY A 145 -15.61 -14.66 17.77
N THR A 146 -14.52 -14.61 18.54
CA THR A 146 -14.56 -14.70 20.01
C THR A 146 -14.23 -13.36 20.65
N ASP A 147 -13.13 -12.73 20.23
CA ASP A 147 -12.66 -11.47 20.80
C ASP A 147 -13.02 -10.29 19.87
N PRO A 148 -13.31 -9.11 20.42
CA PRO A 148 -13.72 -7.96 19.63
C PRO A 148 -12.54 -7.37 18.83
N TYR A 149 -12.77 -7.17 17.55
CA TYR A 149 -11.79 -6.62 16.61
C TYR A 149 -12.47 -5.71 15.59
N VAL A 150 -11.66 -4.89 14.91
CA VAL A 150 -12.05 -4.12 13.73
C VAL A 150 -11.10 -4.48 12.61
N TYR A 151 -11.65 -4.82 11.45
CA TYR A 151 -10.88 -4.93 10.22
C TYR A 151 -10.87 -3.58 9.52
N GLU A 152 -9.79 -2.83 9.72
CA GLU A 152 -9.73 -1.39 9.46
C GLU A 152 -8.99 -1.10 8.15
N ASP A 153 -9.63 -0.30 7.29
CA ASP A 153 -9.05 0.20 6.04
C ASP A 153 -8.13 1.39 6.33
N LEU A 154 -6.83 1.16 6.26
CA LEU A 154 -5.79 2.14 6.53
C LEU A 154 -5.80 3.31 5.53
N THR A 155 -6.36 3.12 4.33
CA THR A 155 -6.45 4.18 3.33
C THR A 155 -7.56 5.19 3.62
N LYS A 156 -8.50 4.84 4.51
CA LYS A 156 -9.64 5.68 4.89
C LYS A 156 -9.44 6.46 6.18
N LEU A 157 -8.33 6.25 6.89
CA LEU A 157 -7.95 7.02 8.06
C LEU A 157 -7.82 8.51 7.71
N ASP A 158 -8.12 9.39 8.67
CA ASP A 158 -8.12 10.82 8.40
C ASP A 158 -6.71 11.34 8.04
N GLU A 159 -5.66 10.77 8.64
CA GLU A 159 -4.27 11.04 8.30
C GLU A 159 -3.95 10.60 6.86
N ALA A 160 -4.45 9.44 6.43
CA ALA A 160 -4.29 8.93 5.07
C ALA A 160 -5.02 9.81 4.05
N ARG A 161 -6.19 10.35 4.41
CA ARG A 161 -6.93 11.30 3.55
C ARG A 161 -6.16 12.61 3.35
N LEU A 162 -5.52 13.15 4.38
CA LEU A 162 -4.66 14.33 4.26
C LEU A 162 -3.50 14.07 3.30
N LEU A 163 -2.87 12.89 3.41
CA LEU A 163 -1.79 12.48 2.53
C LEU A 163 -2.27 12.32 1.07
N SER A 164 -3.43 11.71 0.85
CA SER A 164 -4.03 11.58 -0.49
C SER A 164 -4.32 12.94 -1.14
N ARG A 165 -4.88 13.90 -0.38
CA ARG A 165 -5.12 15.27 -0.85
C ARG A 165 -3.81 15.95 -1.25
N SER A 166 -2.75 15.76 -0.46
CA SER A 166 -1.41 16.27 -0.77
C SER A 166 -0.89 15.70 -2.09
N TYR A 167 -0.97 14.38 -2.30
CA TYR A 167 -0.55 13.76 -3.55
C TYR A 167 -1.33 14.26 -4.75
N ARG A 168 -2.66 14.40 -4.64
CA ARG A 168 -3.48 14.97 -5.72
C ARG A 168 -3.07 16.41 -6.03
N SER A 169 -2.87 17.24 -5.01
CA SER A 169 -2.42 18.62 -5.19
C SER A 169 -1.07 18.69 -5.91
N GLN A 170 -0.12 17.83 -5.54
CA GLN A 170 1.19 17.76 -6.21
C GLN A 170 1.06 17.34 -7.68
N SER A 171 0.22 16.36 -7.99
CA SER A 171 -0.03 15.92 -9.37
C SER A 171 -0.66 17.04 -10.21
N TYR A 172 -1.62 17.78 -9.67
CA TYR A 172 -2.20 18.94 -10.37
C TYR A 172 -1.19 20.07 -10.58
N LEU A 173 -0.32 20.33 -9.59
CA LEU A 173 0.76 21.30 -9.74
C LEU A 173 1.72 20.90 -10.86
N LEU A 174 2.19 19.64 -10.88
CA LEU A 174 3.04 19.13 -11.96
C LEU A 174 2.36 19.20 -13.33
N LEU A 175 1.08 18.83 -13.41
CA LEU A 175 0.30 18.89 -14.64
C LEU A 175 0.17 20.34 -15.15
N SER A 176 -0.14 21.27 -14.25
CA SER A 176 -0.27 22.69 -14.59
C SER A 176 1.06 23.27 -15.09
N LEU A 177 2.18 22.89 -14.48
CA LEU A 177 3.52 23.30 -14.90
C LEU A 177 3.88 22.72 -16.26
N LEU A 178 3.59 21.44 -16.51
CA LEU A 178 3.80 20.80 -17.81
C LEU A 178 2.98 21.51 -18.91
N LEU A 179 1.72 21.83 -18.62
CA LEU A 179 0.83 22.53 -19.56
C LEU A 179 1.35 23.93 -19.90
N VAL A 180 1.83 24.68 -18.90
CA VAL A 180 2.47 25.99 -19.12
C VAL A 180 3.71 25.84 -20.01
N VAL A 181 4.59 24.87 -19.74
CA VAL A 181 5.76 24.59 -20.57
C VAL A 181 5.36 24.21 -22.01
N CYS A 182 4.33 23.37 -22.18
CA CYS A 182 3.82 23.01 -23.50
C CYS A 182 3.27 24.22 -24.27
N ILE A 183 2.49 25.09 -23.63
CA ILE A 183 1.98 26.33 -24.24
C ILE A 183 3.14 27.21 -24.71
N ILE A 184 4.16 27.38 -23.87
CA ILE A 184 5.35 28.17 -24.23
C ILE A 184 6.09 27.56 -25.41
N ALA A 185 6.28 26.24 -25.41
CA ALA A 185 6.93 25.54 -26.52
C ALA A 185 6.16 25.71 -27.84
N ILE A 186 4.82 25.68 -27.80
CA ILE A 186 3.96 25.93 -28.97
C ILE A 186 4.10 27.38 -29.44
N ILE A 187 4.04 28.36 -28.54
CA ILE A 187 4.19 29.77 -28.88
C ILE A 187 5.61 30.04 -29.44
N ALA A 188 6.63 29.41 -28.87
CA ALA A 188 8.03 29.48 -29.34
C ALA A 188 8.22 28.85 -30.72
N GLY A 189 7.56 27.73 -31.00
CA GLY A 189 7.55 27.13 -32.33
C GLY A 189 6.84 28.03 -33.35
N SER A 190 5.75 28.67 -32.93
CA SER A 190 4.91 29.53 -33.78
C SER A 190 5.56 30.89 -34.08
N SER A 191 6.38 31.43 -33.17
CA SER A 191 7.09 32.70 -33.36
C SER A 191 8.16 32.62 -34.47
N ARG A 192 8.64 31.42 -34.82
CA ARG A 192 9.47 31.22 -36.02
C ARG A 192 8.74 31.57 -37.33
N TRP A 193 7.41 31.53 -37.34
CA TRP A 193 6.59 31.85 -38.50
C TRP A 193 6.00 33.27 -38.45
N TYR A 194 6.01 33.94 -37.28
CA TYR A 194 5.50 35.29 -37.09
C TYR A 194 6.49 36.14 -36.25
N PRO A 195 7.47 36.82 -36.89
CA PRO A 195 8.54 37.56 -36.21
C PRO A 195 8.13 38.88 -35.52
N SER A 196 6.86 39.31 -35.62
CA SER A 196 6.39 40.58 -35.05
C SER A 196 6.08 40.54 -33.54
N LEU A 197 6.37 39.42 -32.87
CA LEU A 197 6.15 39.24 -31.43
C LEU A 197 7.45 39.51 -30.63
N ASP A 198 7.86 40.77 -30.53
CA ASP A 198 9.08 41.18 -29.79
C ASP A 198 8.94 41.09 -28.24
N ILE A 199 7.72 40.90 -27.72
CA ILE A 199 7.40 40.73 -26.28
C ILE A 199 7.84 39.34 -25.76
N PHE A 200 8.39 38.51 -26.65
CA PHE A 200 8.58 37.08 -26.46
C PHE A 200 9.72 36.73 -25.48
N ASN A 201 10.82 37.48 -25.48
CA ASN A 201 11.96 37.23 -24.57
C ASN A 201 11.66 37.57 -23.11
N ASP A 202 10.88 38.63 -22.87
CA ASP A 202 10.52 39.05 -21.51
C ASP A 202 9.51 38.09 -20.88
N ILE A 203 8.51 37.64 -21.66
CA ILE A 203 7.54 36.63 -21.21
C ILE A 203 8.23 35.29 -20.92
N LEU A 204 9.14 34.84 -21.79
CA LEU A 204 9.92 33.62 -21.56
C LEU A 204 10.78 33.69 -20.30
N SER A 205 11.39 34.85 -20.03
CA SER A 205 12.23 35.06 -18.86
C SER A 205 11.40 35.05 -17.57
N ILE A 206 10.27 35.76 -17.55
CA ILE A 206 9.36 35.77 -16.40
C ILE A 206 8.83 34.37 -16.09
N ILE A 207 8.46 33.60 -17.12
CA ILE A 207 7.94 32.25 -16.90
C ILE A 207 9.06 31.27 -16.51
N SER A 208 10.28 31.43 -17.03
CA SER A 208 11.43 30.62 -16.62
C SER A 208 11.79 30.85 -15.14
N ILE A 209 11.70 32.10 -14.67
CA ILE A 209 11.87 32.45 -13.26
C ILE A 209 10.74 31.84 -12.42
N ALA A 210 9.49 31.93 -12.87
CA ALA A 210 8.35 31.33 -12.18
C ALA A 210 8.46 29.80 -12.10
N ALA A 211 8.87 29.13 -13.17
CA ALA A 211 9.09 27.69 -13.20
C ALA A 211 10.23 27.27 -12.26
N GLY A 212 11.34 28.02 -12.24
CA GLY A 212 12.44 27.81 -11.31
C GLY A 212 12.02 27.97 -9.85
N PHE A 213 11.21 28.99 -9.55
CA PHE A 213 10.66 29.22 -8.21
C PHE A 213 9.72 28.10 -7.76
N VAL A 214 8.84 27.62 -8.65
CA VAL A 214 7.96 26.48 -8.37
C VAL A 214 8.75 25.19 -8.14
N GLY A 215 9.80 24.95 -8.95
CA GLY A 215 10.70 23.80 -8.76
C GLY A 215 11.42 23.83 -7.40
N LEU A 216 11.89 25.01 -6.99
CA LEU A 216 12.52 25.22 -5.69
C LEU A 216 11.54 24.98 -4.54
N MET A 217 10.31 25.50 -4.64
CA MET A 217 9.26 25.28 -3.66
C MET A 217 8.89 23.80 -3.53
N MET A 218 8.76 23.09 -4.65
CA MET A 218 8.52 21.64 -4.66
C MET A 218 9.64 20.87 -3.97
N ALA A 219 10.91 21.22 -4.25
CA ALA A 219 12.06 20.60 -3.59
C ALA A 219 12.06 20.85 -2.07
N VAL A 220 11.74 22.07 -1.63
CA VAL A 220 11.63 22.43 -0.21
C VAL A 220 10.50 21.66 0.47
N PHE A 221 9.31 21.56 -0.15
CA PHE A 221 8.19 20.78 0.38
C PHE A 221 8.53 19.29 0.46
N GLN A 222 9.19 18.73 -0.55
CA GLN A 222 9.60 17.33 -0.56
C GLN A 222 10.64 17.03 0.52
N SER A 223 11.56 17.97 0.79
CA SER A 223 12.54 17.86 1.87
C SER A 223 11.87 17.94 3.26
N GLY A 224 10.95 18.89 3.46
CA GLY A 224 10.24 19.07 4.72
C GLY A 224 9.28 17.91 5.06
N LEU A 225 8.62 17.32 4.06
CA LEU A 225 7.81 16.10 4.26
C LEU A 225 8.66 14.91 4.70
N ARG A 226 9.88 14.78 4.17
CA ARG A 226 10.82 13.71 4.53
C ARG A 226 11.35 13.86 5.96
N GLU A 227 11.56 15.10 6.43
CA GLU A 227 11.96 15.40 7.82
C GLU A 227 10.79 15.30 8.82
N GLY A 228 9.57 15.69 8.43
CA GLY A 228 8.39 15.63 9.31
C GLY A 228 7.97 14.20 9.66
N ILE A 229 8.11 13.26 8.72
CA ILE A 229 7.81 11.83 8.94
C ILE A 229 8.86 11.16 9.85
N THR A 230 10.10 11.66 9.83
CA THR A 230 11.21 11.13 10.65
C THR A 230 11.25 11.73 12.05
N ARG A 231 10.83 12.99 12.26
CA ARG A 231 10.86 13.64 13.58
C ARG A 231 9.67 13.37 14.50
N LYS A 232 8.49 13.02 13.98
CA LYS A 232 7.28 12.79 14.81
C LYS A 232 7.14 11.37 15.39
N ASN A 233 8.11 10.48 15.16
CA ASN A 233 8.11 9.11 15.67
C ASN A 233 9.27 8.86 16.66
N TRP A 234 9.52 9.82 17.55
CA TRP A 234 10.22 9.58 18.83
C TRP A 234 9.24 9.84 19.97
#